data_AF-A0AAW2UVR2-F1
#
_entry.id   AF-A0AAW2UVR2-F1
#
_cell.length_a   1.000
_cell.length_b   1.000
_cell.length_c   1.000
_cell.angle_alpha   90.00
_cell.angle_beta   90.00
_cell.angle_gamma   90.00
#
_symmetry.space_group_name_H-M   'P 1'
#
loop_
_entity.id
_entity.type
_entity.pdbx_description
1 polymer ?
#
loop_
_entity_poly.entity_id
_entity_poly.type
_entity_poly.pdbx_seq_one_letter_code
_entity_poly.pdbx_strand_id
1 'polypeptide(L)'
;MGSSQKSNGWEVQHYWRHRADIYYKNYRQIIWDEVGEDQFEREKVLLELEQECLEVYRRKVDTANISRARLHQQLAESEAEFTHLLLSLGERSLPGRPEKMAGTLKEQLNSITPALREMQLRKEERVKQFRVVQGQIHKISAEIAGRTEYNDSSSAVWVNENDLSLKKLEEYQNELQRLHSEKSDRLQRVEKYMSRIRNLSATLGMDSSLIITKVHPSLNELSGLSKNISDGILEKLDSTVKSLELEKQTRLDKLQQLGRALANLWHLMDTPYEDRQQFLHVTNLSSMASAEISTPGSLTPDIVLQAETEVKRLDQLKASKMKEFFFKKQIELEEICSRSHMEIPSRSEMEKIINQINSGEIDHADLLTSMDEQISRAEEEAASRKVIMEKVEKWILACDEERWLEEYSRDENRYSVSRGAHKNLKRAERARVMVNKIPALVDLLISKTRNWEEERKKVFLYDEVPLLAMLEEYNMLSKEKEEEKQREREQKKAQSKVVTQHESPFGMRPGTSSHRFFDKSSNGGFSNATPLNRRLSMGIQQMGSNSISSRTESISFVKGGRKPHGQRKYTQKGFSYHLREDTVSVVSSFSGPFSP
;
A
#
# COMPACT_ATOMS: atom_id res chain seq x y z
N MET A 1 7.13 -67.67 85.42
CA MET A 1 6.61 -67.75 86.81
C MET A 1 5.09 -67.58 86.74
N GLY A 2 4.29 -68.46 87.35
CA GLY A 2 2.81 -68.33 87.29
C GLY A 2 2.00 -69.53 87.80
N SER A 3 2.57 -70.74 87.79
CA SER A 3 1.84 -71.96 88.15
C SER A 3 1.63 -72.19 89.65
N SER A 4 2.23 -71.39 90.54
CA SER A 4 2.26 -71.67 91.98
C SER A 4 1.20 -70.93 92.82
N GLN A 5 0.42 -70.00 92.24
CA GLN A 5 -0.58 -69.23 93.00
C GLN A 5 -2.02 -69.76 92.89
N LYS A 6 -2.31 -70.67 91.95
CA LYS A 6 -3.68 -71.19 91.78
C LYS A 6 -4.09 -72.22 92.84
N SER A 7 -3.16 -72.96 93.46
CA SER A 7 -3.51 -74.01 94.43
C SER A 7 -4.11 -73.45 95.73
N ASN A 8 -3.45 -72.44 96.31
CA ASN A 8 -3.77 -71.94 97.65
C ASN A 8 -5.12 -71.22 97.74
N GLY A 9 -5.68 -70.74 96.62
CA GLY A 9 -6.98 -70.06 96.61
C GLY A 9 -8.16 -71.01 96.86
N TRP A 10 -8.09 -72.24 96.34
CA TRP A 10 -9.17 -73.22 96.47
C TRP A 10 -9.22 -73.83 97.88
N GLU A 11 -8.07 -74.21 98.46
CA GLU A 11 -8.02 -74.76 99.83
C GLU A 11 -8.53 -73.76 100.87
N VAL A 12 -8.15 -72.48 100.75
CA VAL A 12 -8.63 -71.42 101.65
C VAL A 12 -10.13 -71.17 101.48
N GLN A 13 -10.65 -71.11 100.25
CA GLN A 13 -12.10 -71.03 100.03
C GLN A 13 -12.85 -72.23 100.59
N HIS A 14 -12.32 -73.45 100.41
CA HIS A 14 -12.98 -74.68 100.87
C HIS A 14 -13.01 -74.75 102.41
N TYR A 15 -11.92 -74.36 103.07
CA TYR A 15 -11.82 -74.31 104.53
C TYR A 15 -12.81 -73.31 105.15
N TRP A 16 -12.85 -72.07 104.65
CA TRP A 16 -13.79 -71.06 105.16
C TRP A 16 -15.24 -71.40 104.84
N ARG A 17 -15.54 -71.93 103.64
CA ARG A 17 -16.89 -72.38 103.27
C ARG A 17 -17.37 -73.50 104.19
N HIS A 18 -16.55 -74.53 104.44
CA HIS A 18 -16.95 -75.67 105.26
C HIS A 18 -17.14 -75.28 106.74
N ARG A 19 -16.26 -74.42 107.28
CA ARG A 19 -16.37 -73.93 108.65
C ARG A 19 -17.57 -72.99 108.85
N ALA A 20 -17.90 -72.16 107.86
CA ALA A 20 -19.10 -71.33 107.87
C ALA A 20 -20.37 -72.19 107.76
N ASP A 21 -20.41 -73.16 106.84
CA ASP A 21 -21.56 -74.05 106.64
C ASP A 21 -21.89 -74.84 107.92
N ILE A 22 -20.88 -75.42 108.60
CA ILE A 22 -21.05 -76.09 109.90
C ILE A 22 -21.56 -75.11 110.97
N TYR A 23 -20.99 -73.91 111.05
CA TYR A 23 -21.38 -72.91 112.05
C TYR A 23 -22.83 -72.45 111.88
N TYR A 24 -23.22 -72.04 110.66
CA TYR A 24 -24.57 -71.59 110.36
C TYR A 24 -25.61 -72.72 110.46
N LYS A 25 -25.27 -73.96 110.07
CA LYS A 25 -26.18 -75.12 110.26
C LYS A 25 -26.42 -75.41 111.74
N ASN A 26 -25.37 -75.50 112.55
CA ASN A 26 -25.51 -75.78 113.98
C ASN A 26 -26.23 -74.63 114.72
N TYR A 27 -25.90 -73.38 114.42
CA TYR A 27 -26.50 -72.22 115.07
C TYR A 27 -28.00 -72.09 114.75
N ARG A 28 -28.39 -72.34 113.50
CA ARG A 28 -29.80 -72.35 113.08
C ARG A 28 -30.58 -73.53 113.65
N GLN A 29 -29.95 -74.70 113.79
CA GLN A 29 -30.56 -75.87 114.45
C GLN A 29 -30.96 -75.55 115.90
N ILE A 30 -30.04 -74.94 116.67
CA ILE A 30 -30.29 -74.50 118.04
C ILE A 30 -31.47 -73.51 118.10
N ILE A 31 -31.50 -72.50 117.22
CA ILE A 31 -32.59 -71.52 117.17
C ILE A 31 -33.94 -72.17 116.82
N TRP A 32 -34.00 -73.09 115.87
CA TRP A 32 -35.24 -73.79 115.53
C TRP A 32 -35.74 -74.69 116.66
N ASP A 33 -34.82 -75.32 117.41
CA ASP A 33 -35.14 -76.14 118.58
C ASP A 33 -35.56 -75.27 119.80
N GLU A 34 -35.09 -74.03 119.90
CA GLU A 34 -35.54 -73.03 120.90
C GLU A 34 -36.90 -72.39 120.57
N VAL A 35 -37.18 -72.10 119.29
CA VAL A 35 -38.44 -71.48 118.83
C VAL A 35 -39.58 -72.50 118.71
N GLY A 36 -39.26 -73.78 118.52
CA GLY A 36 -40.25 -74.86 118.40
C GLY A 36 -40.86 -75.00 117.00
N GLU A 37 -40.12 -74.59 115.96
CA GLU A 37 -40.59 -74.64 114.56
C GLU A 37 -40.82 -76.07 114.07
N ASP A 38 -41.93 -76.29 113.35
CA ASP A 38 -42.28 -77.60 112.78
C ASP A 38 -41.31 -78.02 111.66
N GLN A 39 -41.14 -79.33 111.49
CA GLN A 39 -40.25 -79.91 110.49
C GLN A 39 -40.58 -79.44 109.07
N PHE A 40 -41.86 -79.22 108.74
CA PHE A 40 -42.27 -78.71 107.43
C PHE A 40 -41.78 -77.27 107.17
N GLU A 41 -41.89 -76.38 108.16
CA GLU A 41 -41.42 -74.99 108.03
C GLU A 41 -39.88 -74.91 108.04
N ARG A 42 -39.19 -75.80 108.77
CA ARG A 42 -37.73 -75.97 108.68
C ARG A 42 -37.29 -76.38 107.27
N GLU A 43 -37.95 -77.38 106.67
CA GLU A 43 -37.67 -77.85 105.31
C GLU A 43 -37.98 -76.78 104.24
N LYS A 44 -39.05 -76.02 104.42
CA LYS A 44 -39.40 -74.87 103.57
C LYS A 44 -38.34 -73.77 103.62
N VAL A 45 -37.88 -73.36 104.80
CA VAL A 45 -36.81 -72.35 104.94
C VAL A 45 -35.46 -72.88 104.40
N LEU A 46 -35.20 -74.19 104.48
CA LEU A 46 -34.05 -74.82 103.80
C LEU A 46 -34.15 -74.68 102.28
N LEU A 47 -35.32 -74.98 101.71
CA LEU A 47 -35.58 -74.95 100.27
C LEU A 47 -35.59 -73.51 99.73
N GLU A 48 -36.11 -72.54 100.48
CA GLU A 48 -36.01 -71.11 100.17
C GLU A 48 -34.54 -70.66 100.12
N LEU A 49 -33.73 -71.04 101.11
CA LEU A 49 -32.30 -70.70 101.15
C LEU A 49 -31.48 -71.40 100.06
N GLU A 50 -31.83 -72.64 99.70
CA GLU A 50 -31.24 -73.34 98.54
C GLU A 50 -31.59 -72.60 97.24
N GLN A 51 -32.86 -72.22 97.07
CA GLN A 51 -33.34 -71.48 95.90
C GLN A 51 -32.66 -70.10 95.78
N GLU A 52 -32.50 -69.36 96.87
CA GLU A 52 -31.74 -68.10 96.90
C GLU A 52 -30.27 -68.31 96.53
N CYS A 53 -29.63 -69.36 97.06
CA CYS A 53 -28.25 -69.70 96.71
C CYS A 53 -28.11 -70.02 95.21
N LEU A 54 -28.99 -70.88 94.66
CA LEU A 54 -29.03 -71.23 93.25
C LEU A 54 -29.23 -70.00 92.36
N GLU A 55 -30.11 -69.09 92.76
CA GLU A 55 -30.39 -67.86 92.03
C GLU A 55 -29.20 -66.87 92.08
N VAL A 56 -28.46 -66.78 93.20
CA VAL A 56 -27.19 -66.04 93.27
C VAL A 56 -26.14 -66.66 92.34
N TYR A 57 -26.00 -68.00 92.30
CA TYR A 57 -25.10 -68.67 91.35
C TYR A 57 -25.51 -68.40 89.90
N ARG A 58 -26.81 -68.52 89.58
CA ARG A 58 -27.37 -68.24 88.25
C ARG A 58 -26.99 -66.83 87.80
N ARG A 59 -27.30 -65.80 88.58
CA ARG A 59 -26.94 -64.40 88.28
C ARG A 59 -25.44 -64.20 88.06
N LYS A 60 -24.57 -64.87 88.82
CA LYS A 60 -23.11 -64.80 88.65
C LYS A 60 -22.64 -65.49 87.37
N VAL A 61 -23.21 -66.65 87.03
CA VAL A 61 -22.96 -67.37 85.78
C VAL A 61 -23.46 -66.56 84.58
N ASP A 62 -24.65 -65.96 84.67
CA ASP A 62 -25.22 -65.11 83.62
C ASP A 62 -24.38 -63.85 83.40
N THR A 63 -23.95 -63.19 84.48
CA THR A 63 -23.00 -62.05 84.41
C THR A 63 -21.70 -62.46 83.73
N ALA A 64 -21.15 -63.64 84.05
CA ALA A 64 -19.95 -64.17 83.40
C ALA A 64 -20.20 -64.48 81.92
N ASN A 65 -21.34 -65.09 81.57
CA ASN A 65 -21.76 -65.39 80.19
C ASN A 65 -21.94 -64.11 79.36
N ILE A 66 -22.59 -63.08 79.90
CA ILE A 66 -22.71 -61.75 79.27
C ILE A 66 -21.32 -61.14 79.05
N SER A 67 -20.43 -61.21 80.04
CA SER A 67 -19.05 -60.71 79.88
C SER A 67 -18.26 -61.47 78.81
N ARG A 68 -18.47 -62.79 78.68
CA ARG A 68 -17.87 -63.63 77.65
C ARG A 68 -18.43 -63.29 76.26
N ALA A 69 -19.74 -63.15 76.13
CA ALA A 69 -20.40 -62.76 74.88
C ALA A 69 -19.93 -61.38 74.41
N ARG A 70 -19.85 -60.40 75.31
CA ARG A 70 -19.30 -59.06 75.03
C ARG A 70 -17.84 -59.11 74.57
N LEU A 71 -17.01 -59.95 75.19
CA LEU A 71 -15.61 -60.11 74.74
C LEU A 71 -15.50 -60.76 73.35
N HIS A 72 -16.35 -61.74 73.03
CA HIS A 72 -16.42 -62.30 71.67
C HIS A 72 -16.90 -61.27 70.65
N GLN A 73 -17.91 -60.46 70.99
CA GLN A 73 -18.39 -59.39 70.13
C GLN A 73 -17.29 -58.35 69.85
N GLN A 74 -16.64 -57.82 70.90
CA GLN A 74 -15.56 -56.84 70.76
C GLN A 74 -14.36 -57.41 69.98
N LEU A 75 -14.06 -58.69 70.14
CA LEU A 75 -13.04 -59.38 69.35
C LEU A 75 -13.43 -59.38 67.87
N ALA A 76 -14.62 -59.86 67.53
CA ALA A 76 -15.13 -59.92 66.15
C ALA A 76 -15.25 -58.52 65.51
N GLU A 77 -15.69 -57.50 66.25
CA GLU A 77 -15.73 -56.10 65.80
C GLU A 77 -14.31 -55.58 65.48
N SER A 78 -13.34 -55.83 66.37
CA SER A 78 -11.94 -55.40 66.16
C SER A 78 -11.25 -56.14 65.02
N GLU A 79 -11.58 -57.42 64.79
CA GLU A 79 -11.09 -58.19 63.65
C GLU A 79 -11.74 -57.72 62.33
N ALA A 80 -13.04 -57.41 62.34
CA ALA A 80 -13.73 -56.85 61.19
C ALA A 80 -13.17 -55.47 60.81
N GLU A 81 -12.99 -54.56 61.77
CA GLU A 81 -12.36 -53.26 61.52
C GLU A 81 -10.93 -53.41 60.98
N PHE A 82 -10.14 -54.32 61.56
CA PHE A 82 -8.78 -54.59 61.10
C PHE A 82 -8.74 -55.12 59.65
N THR A 83 -9.62 -56.06 59.28
CA THR A 83 -9.71 -56.54 57.89
C THR A 83 -10.21 -55.46 56.93
N HIS A 84 -11.15 -54.61 57.34
CA HIS A 84 -11.58 -53.46 56.56
C HIS A 84 -10.42 -52.49 56.29
N LEU A 85 -9.63 -52.14 57.33
CA LEU A 85 -8.47 -51.25 57.18
C LEU A 85 -7.39 -51.84 56.26
N LEU A 86 -7.13 -53.15 56.33
CA LEU A 86 -6.23 -53.84 55.40
C LEU A 86 -6.73 -53.74 53.95
N LEU A 87 -8.02 -53.98 53.71
CA LEU A 87 -8.62 -53.86 52.38
C LEU A 87 -8.56 -52.43 51.85
N SER A 88 -8.94 -51.43 52.65
CA SER A 88 -8.89 -50.01 52.24
C SER A 88 -7.47 -49.54 51.92
N LEU A 89 -6.45 -50.02 52.63
CA LEU A 89 -5.04 -49.68 52.37
C LEU A 89 -4.38 -50.58 51.31
N GLY A 90 -5.05 -51.63 50.83
CA GLY A 90 -4.51 -52.61 49.88
C GLY A 90 -3.38 -53.48 50.47
N GLU A 91 -3.28 -53.57 51.80
CA GLU A 91 -2.24 -54.33 52.50
C GLU A 91 -2.74 -55.75 52.81
N ARG A 92 -1.89 -56.77 52.59
CA ARG A 92 -2.27 -58.18 52.86
C ARG A 92 -2.17 -58.58 54.34
N SER A 93 -1.26 -57.95 55.08
CA SER A 93 -0.93 -58.31 56.47
C SER A 93 -0.05 -57.24 57.12
N LEU A 94 -0.19 -57.03 58.43
CA LEU A 94 0.80 -56.27 59.20
C LEU A 94 2.08 -57.11 59.45
N PRO A 95 3.27 -56.59 59.13
CA PRO A 95 4.53 -57.21 59.53
C PRO A 95 4.63 -57.38 61.05
N GLY A 96 5.00 -58.58 61.51
CA GLY A 96 5.22 -58.88 62.94
C GLY A 96 4.00 -59.37 63.72
N ARG A 97 2.79 -59.40 63.16
CA ARG A 97 1.61 -60.01 63.81
C ARG A 97 1.53 -61.51 63.49
N PRO A 98 1.37 -62.41 64.49
CA PRO A 98 1.07 -63.81 64.23
C PRO A 98 -0.37 -63.98 63.71
N GLU A 99 -0.55 -64.78 62.66
CA GLU A 99 -1.87 -65.03 62.02
C GLU A 99 -2.89 -65.70 62.95
N LYS A 100 -2.43 -66.43 63.95
CA LYS A 100 -3.26 -67.13 64.94
C LYS A 100 -3.04 -66.53 66.32
N MET A 101 -4.08 -65.88 66.84
CA MET A 101 -4.04 -65.27 68.17
C MET A 101 -4.30 -66.36 69.22
N ALA A 102 -3.26 -66.78 69.94
CA ALA A 102 -3.36 -67.80 70.99
C ALA A 102 -3.46 -67.17 72.38
N GLY A 103 -4.37 -67.65 73.22
CA GLY A 103 -4.58 -67.17 74.59
C GLY A 103 -6.05 -67.03 74.96
N THR A 104 -6.32 -66.32 76.05
CA THR A 104 -7.66 -65.93 76.48
C THR A 104 -8.22 -64.78 75.63
N LEU A 105 -9.55 -64.61 75.60
CA LEU A 105 -10.22 -63.51 74.88
C LEU A 105 -9.66 -62.12 75.21
N LYS A 106 -9.25 -61.89 76.48
CA LYS A 106 -8.63 -60.64 76.91
C LYS A 106 -7.22 -60.45 76.36
N GLU A 107 -6.42 -61.51 76.31
CA GLU A 107 -5.08 -61.48 75.72
C GLU A 107 -5.14 -61.27 74.20
N GLN A 108 -6.09 -61.94 73.52
CA GLN A 108 -6.37 -61.74 72.10
C GLN A 108 -6.76 -60.26 71.82
N LEU A 109 -7.74 -59.70 72.53
CA LEU A 109 -8.16 -58.31 72.38
C LEU A 109 -7.03 -57.31 72.66
N ASN A 110 -6.25 -57.54 73.73
CA ASN A 110 -5.08 -56.72 74.06
C ASN A 110 -4.00 -56.77 72.97
N SER A 111 -3.87 -57.88 72.24
CA SER A 111 -2.92 -58.02 71.14
C SER A 111 -3.38 -57.40 69.81
N ILE A 112 -4.71 -57.28 69.59
CA ILE A 112 -5.27 -56.60 68.40
C ILE A 112 -5.26 -55.08 68.57
N THR A 113 -5.56 -54.59 69.77
CA THR A 113 -5.63 -53.15 70.07
C THR A 113 -4.45 -52.31 69.55
N PRO A 114 -3.16 -52.68 69.74
CA PRO A 114 -2.04 -51.91 69.19
C PRO A 114 -1.96 -51.98 67.65
N ALA A 115 -2.21 -53.16 67.07
CA ALA A 115 -2.21 -53.36 65.62
C ALA A 115 -3.32 -52.54 64.92
N LEU A 116 -4.49 -52.43 65.54
CA LEU A 116 -5.60 -51.62 65.05
C LEU A 116 -5.23 -50.12 65.05
N ARG A 117 -4.62 -49.61 66.13
CA ARG A 117 -4.14 -48.22 66.20
C ARG A 117 -3.08 -47.90 65.15
N GLU A 118 -2.18 -48.84 64.87
CA GLU A 118 -1.18 -48.66 63.82
C GLU A 118 -1.84 -48.55 62.44
N MET A 119 -2.83 -49.41 62.14
CA MET A 119 -3.60 -49.32 60.89
C MET A 119 -4.42 -48.04 60.77
N GLN A 120 -5.03 -47.58 61.86
CA GLN A 120 -5.73 -46.30 61.91
C GLN A 120 -4.79 -45.13 61.60
N LEU A 121 -3.60 -45.08 62.22
CA LEU A 121 -2.59 -44.05 61.95
C LEU A 121 -2.09 -44.09 60.51
N ARG A 122 -1.87 -45.30 59.94
CA ARG A 122 -1.53 -45.46 58.51
C ARG A 122 -2.66 -44.94 57.60
N LYS A 123 -3.92 -45.21 57.93
CA LYS A 123 -5.09 -44.67 57.19
C LYS A 123 -5.10 -43.15 57.23
N GLU A 124 -4.96 -42.54 58.40
CA GLU A 124 -4.93 -41.08 58.56
C GLU A 124 -3.82 -40.42 57.74
N GLU A 125 -2.60 -40.97 57.81
CA GLU A 125 -1.46 -40.44 57.06
C GLU A 125 -1.65 -40.62 55.54
N ARG A 126 -2.20 -41.76 55.12
CA ARG A 126 -2.53 -42.00 53.72
C ARG A 126 -3.61 -41.01 53.21
N VAL A 127 -4.66 -40.76 53.99
CA VAL A 127 -5.70 -39.76 53.65
C VAL A 127 -5.10 -38.35 53.49
N LYS A 128 -4.12 -37.96 54.33
CA LYS A 128 -3.38 -36.69 54.14
C LYS A 128 -2.62 -36.68 52.81
N GLN A 129 -1.90 -37.76 52.47
CA GLN A 129 -1.17 -37.88 51.21
C GLN A 129 -2.09 -37.74 49.99
N PHE A 130 -3.22 -38.47 49.96
CA PHE A 130 -4.22 -38.33 48.89
C PHE A 130 -4.77 -36.91 48.81
N ARG A 131 -5.14 -36.28 49.94
CA ARG A 131 -5.66 -34.90 49.97
C ARG A 131 -4.66 -33.89 49.40
N VAL A 132 -3.36 -34.03 49.69
CA VAL A 132 -2.31 -33.18 49.15
C VAL A 132 -2.16 -33.37 47.63
N VAL A 133 -1.99 -34.61 47.16
CA VAL A 133 -1.79 -34.92 45.73
C VAL A 133 -3.02 -34.51 44.91
N GLN A 134 -4.22 -34.91 45.35
CA GLN A 134 -5.47 -34.53 44.68
C GLN A 134 -5.69 -33.01 44.71
N GLY A 135 -5.34 -32.31 45.80
CA GLY A 135 -5.41 -30.84 45.84
C GLY A 135 -4.47 -30.16 44.85
N GLN A 136 -3.26 -30.68 44.68
CA GLN A 136 -2.31 -30.20 43.66
C GLN A 136 -2.82 -30.47 42.24
N ILE A 137 -3.40 -31.64 41.97
CA ILE A 137 -4.06 -31.97 40.69
C ILE A 137 -5.17 -30.97 40.38
N HIS A 138 -6.07 -30.70 41.34
CA HIS A 138 -7.16 -29.73 41.14
C HIS A 138 -6.63 -28.32 40.86
N LYS A 139 -5.61 -27.86 41.60
CA LYS A 139 -4.97 -26.56 41.37
C LYS A 139 -4.38 -26.45 39.97
N ILE A 140 -3.54 -27.41 39.56
CA ILE A 140 -2.89 -27.36 38.23
C ILE A 140 -3.92 -27.51 37.11
N SER A 141 -4.96 -28.33 37.30
CA SER A 141 -6.07 -28.46 36.34
C SER A 141 -6.89 -27.17 36.21
N ALA A 142 -7.07 -26.42 37.30
CA ALA A 142 -7.73 -25.11 37.27
C ALA A 142 -6.86 -24.07 36.54
N GLU A 143 -5.56 -24.02 36.82
CA GLU A 143 -4.60 -23.16 36.12
C GLU A 143 -4.53 -23.48 34.61
N ILE A 144 -4.48 -24.76 34.24
CA ILE A 144 -4.54 -25.23 32.84
C ILE A 144 -5.86 -24.82 32.17
N ALA A 145 -6.99 -24.93 32.87
CA ALA A 145 -8.29 -24.46 32.38
C ALA A 145 -8.44 -22.92 32.39
N GLY A 146 -7.44 -22.16 32.87
CA GLY A 146 -7.47 -20.71 32.94
C GLY A 146 -8.38 -20.14 34.04
N ARG A 147 -8.77 -20.95 35.03
CA ARG A 147 -9.51 -20.50 36.22
C ARG A 147 -8.53 -19.95 37.26
N THR A 148 -8.64 -18.65 37.55
CA THR A 148 -7.75 -17.96 38.49
C THR A 148 -8.03 -18.36 39.95
N GLU A 149 -6.99 -18.36 40.79
CA GLU A 149 -7.04 -18.81 42.20
C GLU A 149 -8.10 -18.12 43.08
N TYR A 150 -8.62 -16.96 42.66
CA TYR A 150 -9.61 -16.18 43.42
C TYR A 150 -11.00 -16.82 43.57
N ASN A 151 -11.34 -17.88 42.80
CA ASN A 151 -12.72 -18.36 42.69
C ASN A 151 -13.00 -19.75 43.28
N ASP A 152 -11.99 -20.47 43.78
CA ASP A 152 -12.11 -21.90 44.15
C ASP A 152 -11.59 -22.24 45.58
N SER A 153 -11.64 -21.28 46.50
CA SER A 153 -11.15 -21.43 47.89
C SER A 153 -11.85 -22.49 48.77
N SER A 154 -12.80 -23.28 48.25
CA SER A 154 -13.50 -24.34 49.02
C SER A 154 -14.12 -25.47 48.18
N SER A 155 -13.49 -25.91 47.08
CA SER A 155 -13.69 -27.30 46.67
C SER A 155 -12.94 -28.21 47.64
N ALA A 156 -13.63 -28.63 48.71
CA ALA A 156 -13.09 -29.55 49.70
C ALA A 156 -12.79 -30.88 49.01
N VAL A 157 -11.50 -31.15 48.76
CA VAL A 157 -11.01 -32.34 48.03
C VAL A 157 -11.48 -33.60 48.76
N TRP A 158 -12.53 -34.22 48.21
CA TRP A 158 -13.14 -35.42 48.78
C TRP A 158 -12.28 -36.63 48.43
N VAL A 159 -11.58 -37.16 49.43
CA VAL A 159 -10.77 -38.38 49.32
C VAL A 159 -11.70 -39.58 49.44
N ASN A 160 -11.66 -40.49 48.47
CA ASN A 160 -12.36 -41.77 48.57
C ASN A 160 -11.68 -42.65 49.64
N GLU A 161 -12.27 -42.74 50.83
CA GLU A 161 -11.70 -43.52 51.93
C GLU A 161 -11.73 -45.04 51.72
N ASN A 162 -12.46 -45.53 50.70
CA ASN A 162 -12.61 -46.97 50.43
C ASN A 162 -11.40 -47.57 49.68
N ASP A 163 -10.65 -46.76 48.91
CA ASP A 163 -9.44 -47.16 48.20
C ASP A 163 -8.33 -46.14 48.45
N LEU A 164 -7.54 -46.43 49.47
CA LEU A 164 -6.35 -45.72 49.90
C LEU A 164 -5.08 -46.52 49.56
N SER A 165 -5.16 -47.39 48.55
CA SER A 165 -4.06 -48.28 48.18
C SER A 165 -2.85 -47.52 47.64
N LEU A 166 -1.65 -48.07 47.87
CA LEU A 166 -0.39 -47.52 47.35
C LEU A 166 -0.42 -47.34 45.83
N LYS A 167 -1.02 -48.30 45.11
CA LYS A 167 -1.17 -48.23 43.65
C LYS A 167 -2.06 -47.05 43.24
N LYS A 168 -3.18 -46.82 43.93
CA LYS A 168 -4.06 -45.67 43.64
C LYS A 168 -3.37 -44.33 43.92
N LEU A 169 -2.51 -44.27 44.94
CA LEU A 169 -1.70 -43.09 45.23
C LEU A 169 -0.65 -42.84 44.13
N GLU A 170 0.03 -43.90 43.67
CA GLU A 170 0.99 -43.85 42.56
C GLU A 170 0.32 -43.40 41.24
N GLU A 171 -0.89 -43.88 40.94
CA GLU A 171 -1.68 -43.41 39.80
C GLU A 171 -1.94 -41.88 39.85
N TYR A 172 -2.30 -41.33 41.01
CA TYR A 172 -2.45 -39.88 41.17
C TYR A 172 -1.12 -39.12 41.12
N GLN A 173 -0.01 -39.69 41.62
CA GLN A 173 1.30 -39.08 41.52
C GLN A 173 1.79 -39.01 40.06
N ASN A 174 1.55 -40.06 39.28
CA ASN A 174 1.83 -40.10 37.84
C ASN A 174 0.98 -39.07 37.07
N GLU A 175 -0.32 -38.95 37.39
CA GLU A 175 -1.19 -37.93 36.81
C GLU A 175 -0.76 -36.49 37.19
N LEU A 176 -0.35 -36.28 38.44
CA LEU A 176 0.21 -35.01 38.90
C LEU A 176 1.49 -34.65 38.11
N GLN A 177 2.39 -35.61 37.90
CA GLN A 177 3.59 -35.41 37.08
C GLN A 177 3.24 -35.10 35.61
N ARG A 178 2.25 -35.81 35.03
CA ARG A 178 1.75 -35.55 33.68
C ARG A 178 1.22 -34.12 33.53
N LEU A 179 0.42 -33.65 34.49
CA LEU A 179 -0.12 -32.29 34.53
C LEU A 179 0.96 -31.23 34.74
N HIS A 180 2.00 -31.51 35.53
CA HIS A 180 3.17 -30.63 35.64
C HIS A 180 3.93 -30.49 34.32
N SER A 181 4.14 -31.59 33.60
CA SER A 181 4.74 -31.58 32.25
C SER A 181 3.87 -30.77 31.28
N GLU A 182 2.56 -31.04 31.23
CA GLU A 182 1.62 -30.33 30.36
C GLU A 182 1.59 -28.82 30.66
N LYS A 183 1.61 -28.41 31.93
CA LYS A 183 1.73 -27.00 32.33
C LYS A 183 3.03 -26.38 31.82
N SER A 184 4.16 -27.09 31.90
CA SER A 184 5.45 -26.61 31.40
C SER A 184 5.44 -26.42 29.88
N ASP A 185 4.92 -27.41 29.15
CA ASP A 185 4.79 -27.36 27.69
C ASP A 185 3.87 -26.22 27.23
N ARG A 186 2.71 -26.04 27.89
CA ARG A 186 1.79 -24.93 27.62
C ARG A 186 2.45 -23.57 27.87
N LEU A 187 3.20 -23.40 28.97
CA LEU A 187 3.96 -22.17 29.24
C LEU A 187 5.04 -21.92 28.16
N GLN A 188 5.76 -22.96 27.75
CA GLN A 188 6.76 -22.84 26.68
C GLN A 188 6.11 -22.47 25.34
N ARG A 189 4.91 -22.99 25.02
CA ARG A 189 4.14 -22.60 23.84
C ARG A 189 3.69 -21.15 23.90
N VAL A 190 3.17 -20.68 25.04
CA VAL A 190 2.83 -19.26 25.24
C VAL A 190 4.05 -18.37 24.99
N GLU A 191 5.22 -18.72 25.53
CA GLU A 191 6.45 -17.93 25.34
C GLU A 191 6.95 -17.94 23.88
N LYS A 192 6.82 -19.08 23.18
CA LYS A 192 7.09 -19.18 21.74
C LYS A 192 6.15 -18.29 20.91
N TYR A 193 4.85 -18.26 21.23
CA TYR A 193 3.91 -17.35 20.57
C TYR A 193 4.18 -15.88 20.91
N MET A 194 4.48 -15.54 22.18
CA MET A 194 4.81 -14.17 22.59
C MET A 194 6.08 -13.65 21.90
N SER A 195 7.15 -14.44 21.83
CA SER A 195 8.37 -14.08 21.09
C SER A 195 8.12 -13.99 19.58
N ARG A 196 7.29 -14.85 19.00
CA ARG A 196 6.87 -14.73 17.59
C ARG A 196 6.08 -13.44 17.34
N ILE A 197 5.13 -13.08 18.21
CA ILE A 197 4.39 -11.81 18.15
C ILE A 197 5.35 -10.62 18.25
N ARG A 198 6.26 -10.60 19.24
CA ARG A 198 7.27 -9.54 19.38
C ARG A 198 8.08 -9.35 18.10
N ASN A 199 8.59 -10.43 17.51
CA ASN A 199 9.40 -10.38 16.29
C ASN A 199 8.58 -9.91 15.07
N LEU A 200 7.35 -10.39 14.89
CA LEU A 200 6.47 -9.96 13.81
C LEU A 200 6.06 -8.49 13.95
N SER A 201 5.65 -8.08 15.16
CA SER A 201 5.29 -6.70 15.46
C SER A 201 6.48 -5.74 15.28
N ALA A 202 7.68 -6.13 15.71
CA ALA A 202 8.90 -5.36 15.48
C ALA A 202 9.22 -5.23 13.98
N THR A 203 8.98 -6.28 13.18
CA THR A 203 9.15 -6.23 11.71
C THR A 203 8.13 -5.29 11.06
N LEU A 204 6.87 -5.33 11.52
CA LEU A 204 5.73 -4.54 11.04
C LEU A 204 5.65 -3.10 11.58
N GLY A 205 6.51 -2.72 12.52
CA GLY A 205 6.43 -1.42 13.20
C GLY A 205 5.20 -1.24 14.11
N MET A 206 4.69 -2.32 14.70
CA MET A 206 3.50 -2.30 15.57
C MET A 206 3.89 -2.49 17.04
N ASP A 207 3.12 -1.91 17.97
CA ASP A 207 3.34 -2.15 19.40
C ASP A 207 2.91 -3.57 19.80
N SER A 208 3.91 -4.42 20.10
CA SER A 208 3.69 -5.77 20.60
C SER A 208 2.94 -5.81 21.93
N SER A 209 3.05 -4.78 22.77
CA SER A 209 2.42 -4.70 24.10
C SER A 209 0.90 -4.53 23.96
N LEU A 210 0.47 -3.62 23.08
CA LEU A 210 -0.94 -3.44 22.70
C LEU A 210 -1.54 -4.70 22.05
N ILE A 211 -0.77 -5.44 21.25
CA ILE A 211 -1.24 -6.69 20.63
C ILE A 211 -1.41 -7.79 21.69
N ILE A 212 -0.42 -7.99 22.58
CA ILE A 212 -0.46 -9.00 23.64
C ILE A 212 -1.61 -8.72 24.64
N THR A 213 -1.78 -7.46 25.05
CA THR A 213 -2.88 -7.06 25.96
C THR A 213 -4.27 -7.23 25.35
N LYS A 214 -4.43 -7.03 24.03
CA LYS A 214 -5.67 -7.36 23.30
C LYS A 214 -6.02 -8.85 23.31
N VAL A 215 -5.02 -9.74 23.32
CA VAL A 215 -5.25 -11.19 23.44
C VAL A 215 -5.68 -11.54 24.87
N HIS A 216 -4.89 -11.15 25.86
CA HIS A 216 -5.27 -11.21 27.28
C HIS A 216 -4.34 -10.34 28.15
N PRO A 217 -4.86 -9.53 29.09
CA PRO A 217 -4.02 -8.70 29.96
C PRO A 217 -2.96 -9.47 30.75
N SER A 218 -3.26 -10.67 31.27
CA SER A 218 -2.29 -11.44 32.07
C SER A 218 -1.10 -12.03 31.29
N LEU A 219 -1.06 -11.86 29.97
CA LEU A 219 0.11 -12.21 29.16
C LEU A 219 1.14 -11.07 29.08
N ASN A 220 0.75 -9.86 29.47
CA ASN A 220 1.66 -8.72 29.51
C ASN A 220 2.55 -8.78 30.76
N GLU A 221 3.86 -8.60 30.59
CA GLU A 221 4.84 -8.67 31.69
C GLU A 221 4.56 -7.63 32.79
N LEU A 222 3.98 -6.49 32.42
CA LEU A 222 3.62 -5.41 33.35
C LEU A 222 2.40 -5.72 34.23
N SER A 223 1.63 -6.77 33.95
CA SER A 223 0.37 -7.03 34.66
C SER A 223 0.53 -7.79 35.97
N GLY A 224 1.69 -8.39 36.26
CA GLY A 224 1.96 -9.11 37.53
C GLY A 224 1.09 -10.36 37.80
N LEU A 225 0.13 -10.64 36.94
CA LEU A 225 -0.78 -11.79 36.99
C LEU A 225 -0.09 -13.06 36.47
N SER A 226 -0.57 -14.22 36.91
CA SER A 226 -0.17 -15.50 36.30
C SER A 226 -0.56 -15.55 34.82
N LYS A 227 0.39 -15.92 33.95
CA LYS A 227 0.15 -16.15 32.52
C LYS A 227 -0.98 -17.18 32.35
N ASN A 228 -2.04 -16.80 31.64
CA ASN A 228 -3.15 -17.71 31.36
C ASN A 228 -2.72 -18.71 30.27
N ILE A 229 -2.86 -20.02 30.55
CA ILE A 229 -2.38 -21.12 29.68
C ILE A 229 -3.52 -22.00 29.13
N SER A 230 -4.76 -21.49 29.17
CA SER A 230 -5.93 -22.18 28.64
C SER A 230 -5.89 -22.33 27.12
N ASP A 231 -6.56 -23.37 26.63
CA ASP A 231 -6.64 -23.68 25.19
C ASP A 231 -7.20 -22.50 24.39
N GLY A 232 -8.25 -21.84 24.89
CA GLY A 232 -8.82 -20.64 24.26
C GLY A 232 -7.89 -19.42 24.23
N ILE A 233 -6.86 -19.34 25.08
CA ILE A 233 -5.81 -18.32 24.98
C ILE A 233 -4.71 -18.76 24.02
N LEU A 234 -4.33 -20.03 24.00
CA LEU A 234 -3.40 -20.59 23.02
C LEU A 234 -3.92 -20.46 21.58
N GLU A 235 -5.21 -20.71 21.34
CA GLU A 235 -5.87 -20.50 20.04
C GLU A 235 -5.92 -19.02 19.63
N LYS A 236 -6.19 -18.11 20.58
CA LYS A 236 -6.15 -16.66 20.31
C LYS A 236 -4.74 -16.16 20.01
N LEU A 237 -3.71 -16.69 20.67
CA LEU A 237 -2.31 -16.42 20.35
C LEU A 237 -1.95 -16.94 18.95
N ASP A 238 -2.34 -18.17 18.62
CA ASP A 238 -2.06 -18.80 17.32
C ASP A 238 -2.75 -18.06 16.15
N SER A 239 -4.02 -17.69 16.31
CA SER A 239 -4.75 -16.85 15.34
C SER A 239 -4.18 -15.43 15.22
N THR A 240 -3.70 -14.84 16.31
CA THR A 240 -3.01 -13.53 16.27
C THR A 240 -1.68 -13.63 15.51
N VAL A 241 -0.89 -14.69 15.73
CA VAL A 241 0.34 -14.94 14.95
C VAL A 241 0.03 -15.11 13.48
N LYS A 242 -0.96 -15.95 13.12
CA LYS A 242 -1.41 -16.12 11.72
C LYS A 242 -1.85 -14.81 11.07
N SER A 243 -2.58 -13.96 11.80
CA SER A 243 -3.01 -12.65 11.31
C SER A 243 -1.82 -11.71 11.06
N LEU A 244 -0.80 -11.72 11.92
CA LEU A 244 0.42 -10.92 11.74
C LEU A 244 1.30 -11.46 10.61
N GLU A 245 1.33 -12.78 10.40
CA GLU A 245 2.03 -13.39 9.26
C GLU A 245 1.35 -13.06 7.92
N LEU A 246 0.02 -13.04 7.89
CA LEU A 246 -0.75 -12.61 6.71
C LEU A 246 -0.55 -11.12 6.41
N GLU A 247 -0.56 -10.25 7.43
CA GLU A 247 -0.26 -8.82 7.29
C GLU A 247 1.17 -8.60 6.78
N LYS A 248 2.15 -9.35 7.31
CA LYS A 248 3.54 -9.35 6.83
C LYS A 248 3.63 -9.69 5.35
N GLN A 249 2.96 -10.74 4.92
CA GLN A 249 2.95 -11.15 3.52
C GLN A 249 2.29 -10.09 2.63
N THR A 250 1.14 -9.55 3.05
CA THR A 250 0.39 -8.53 2.30
C THR A 250 1.22 -7.26 2.09
N ARG A 251 1.95 -6.78 3.12
CA ARG A 251 2.84 -5.62 2.99
C ARG A 251 4.07 -5.92 2.13
N LEU A 252 4.62 -7.13 2.23
CA LEU A 252 5.76 -7.55 1.40
C LEU A 252 5.37 -7.59 -0.08
N ASP A 253 4.25 -8.23 -0.42
CA ASP A 253 3.76 -8.34 -1.80
C ASP A 253 3.51 -6.93 -2.39
N LYS A 254 2.94 -6.02 -1.58
CA LYS A 254 2.75 -4.61 -1.97
C LYS A 254 4.07 -3.88 -2.20
N LEU A 255 5.05 -4.04 -1.31
CA LEU A 255 6.39 -3.44 -1.47
C LEU A 255 7.15 -4.02 -2.67
N GLN A 256 7.02 -5.32 -2.96
CA GLN A 256 7.58 -5.94 -4.16
C GLN A 256 6.97 -5.36 -5.44
N GLN A 257 5.65 -5.13 -5.47
CA GLN A 257 4.98 -4.45 -6.60
C GLN A 257 5.45 -3.01 -6.75
N LEU A 258 5.52 -2.25 -5.65
CA LEU A 258 5.98 -0.86 -5.65
C LEU A 258 7.45 -0.72 -6.06
N GLY A 259 8.34 -1.57 -5.56
CA GLY A 259 9.76 -1.53 -5.94
C GLY A 259 10.01 -1.94 -7.40
N ARG A 260 9.20 -2.85 -7.96
CA ARG A 260 9.19 -3.12 -9.42
C ARG A 260 8.72 -1.89 -10.20
N ALA A 261 7.67 -1.20 -9.75
CA ALA A 261 7.20 0.03 -10.36
C ALA A 261 8.26 1.15 -10.29
N LEU A 262 8.89 1.36 -9.14
CA LEU A 262 10.01 2.30 -8.95
C LEU A 262 11.18 1.97 -9.89
N ALA A 263 11.62 0.71 -9.96
CA ALA A 263 12.71 0.30 -10.85
C ALA A 263 12.40 0.58 -12.32
N ASN A 264 11.17 0.27 -12.77
CA ASN A 264 10.70 0.56 -14.12
C ASN A 264 10.64 2.07 -14.40
N LEU A 265 10.13 2.87 -13.46
CA LEU A 265 10.05 4.33 -13.59
C LEU A 265 11.43 4.99 -13.59
N TRP A 266 12.38 4.55 -12.75
CA TRP A 266 13.75 5.06 -12.76
C TRP A 266 14.53 4.69 -14.02
N HIS A 267 14.25 3.53 -14.62
CA HIS A 267 14.81 3.16 -15.92
C HIS A 267 14.17 3.98 -17.05
N LEU A 268 12.87 4.27 -16.98
CA LEU A 268 12.18 5.06 -18.01
C LEU A 268 12.53 6.56 -17.96
N MET A 269 12.81 7.08 -16.76
CA MET A 269 13.03 8.50 -16.50
C MET A 269 14.52 8.87 -16.31
N ASP A 270 15.45 7.92 -16.54
CA ASP A 270 16.90 8.05 -16.30
C ASP A 270 17.25 8.75 -14.98
N THR A 271 16.53 8.41 -13.91
CA THR A 271 16.61 9.11 -12.62
C THR A 271 18.02 8.99 -12.02
N PRO A 272 18.64 10.06 -11.50
CA PRO A 272 20.00 10.02 -10.96
C PRO A 272 20.11 9.09 -9.73
N TYR A 273 21.32 8.61 -9.45
CA TYR A 273 21.55 7.58 -8.43
C TYR A 273 21.30 8.09 -7.00
N GLU A 274 21.54 9.37 -6.76
CA GLU A 274 21.32 10.08 -5.50
C GLU A 274 19.85 9.98 -5.05
N ASP A 275 18.90 10.10 -5.98
CA ASP A 275 17.47 9.95 -5.72
C ASP A 275 17.08 8.48 -5.49
N ARG A 276 17.72 7.55 -6.24
CA ARG A 276 17.52 6.10 -6.05
C ARG A 276 18.03 5.62 -4.69
N GLN A 277 19.09 6.21 -4.14
CA GLN A 277 19.71 5.79 -2.88
C GLN A 277 18.70 5.71 -1.72
N GLN A 278 17.79 6.68 -1.64
CA GLN A 278 16.80 6.78 -0.58
C GLN A 278 15.83 5.57 -0.56
N PHE A 279 15.62 4.94 -1.71
CA PHE A 279 14.68 3.82 -1.91
C PHE A 279 15.36 2.49 -2.24
N LEU A 280 16.70 2.41 -2.10
CA LEU A 280 17.44 1.13 -2.23
C LEU A 280 16.92 0.08 -1.25
N HIS A 281 16.46 0.47 -0.06
CA HIS A 281 15.90 -0.46 0.92
C HIS A 281 14.62 -1.16 0.39
N VAL A 282 13.70 -0.42 -0.23
CA VAL A 282 12.50 -0.97 -0.91
C VAL A 282 12.89 -1.87 -2.08
N THR A 283 13.87 -1.44 -2.87
CA THR A 283 14.33 -2.16 -4.07
C THR A 283 15.01 -3.49 -3.71
N ASN A 284 15.81 -3.50 -2.65
CA ASN A 284 16.44 -4.72 -2.12
C ASN A 284 15.38 -5.68 -1.56
N LEU A 285 14.44 -5.18 -0.74
CA LEU A 285 13.31 -5.96 -0.24
C LEU A 285 12.44 -6.54 -1.36
N SER A 286 12.42 -5.91 -2.55
CA SER A 286 11.67 -6.41 -3.71
C SER A 286 12.22 -7.72 -4.30
N SER A 287 13.46 -8.09 -3.95
CA SER A 287 14.11 -9.34 -4.36
C SER A 287 14.25 -10.35 -3.21
N MET A 288 13.87 -10.00 -1.98
CA MET A 288 14.04 -10.85 -0.79
C MET A 288 12.83 -11.76 -0.55
N ALA A 289 13.09 -12.95 -0.02
CA ALA A 289 12.03 -13.88 0.38
C ALA A 289 11.44 -13.52 1.76
N SER A 290 10.16 -13.81 1.96
CA SER A 290 9.43 -13.54 3.22
C SER A 290 10.07 -14.19 4.46
N ALA A 291 10.79 -15.30 4.30
CA ALA A 291 11.51 -15.98 5.37
C ALA A 291 12.77 -15.23 5.86
N GLU A 292 13.43 -14.48 4.97
CA GLU A 292 14.71 -13.80 5.25
C GLU A 292 14.51 -12.44 5.92
N ILE A 293 13.34 -11.83 5.72
CA ILE A 293 12.98 -10.53 6.30
C ILE A 293 12.63 -10.70 7.78
N SER A 294 13.65 -10.61 8.64
CA SER A 294 13.52 -10.58 10.11
C SER A 294 14.06 -9.29 10.73
N THR A 295 14.48 -8.32 9.90
CA THR A 295 14.98 -7.01 10.34
C THR A 295 13.85 -6.16 10.93
N PRO A 296 13.93 -5.72 12.19
CA PRO A 296 12.96 -4.80 12.78
C PRO A 296 12.79 -3.52 11.94
N GLY A 297 11.56 -3.03 11.83
CA GLY A 297 11.23 -1.80 11.10
C GLY A 297 11.22 -1.92 9.57
N SER A 298 11.49 -3.10 8.98
CA SER A 298 11.57 -3.26 7.51
C SER A 298 10.24 -3.22 6.77
N LEU A 299 9.12 -3.49 7.44
CA LEU A 299 7.76 -3.50 6.87
C LEU A 299 6.82 -2.55 7.64
N THR A 300 7.34 -1.41 8.10
CA THR A 300 6.55 -0.34 8.72
C THR A 300 5.52 0.23 7.73
N PRO A 301 4.36 0.70 8.20
CA PRO A 301 3.38 1.35 7.32
C PRO A 301 3.97 2.61 6.65
N ASP A 302 4.90 3.29 7.31
CA ASP A 302 5.56 4.50 6.79
C ASP A 302 6.42 4.22 5.56
N ILE A 303 7.18 3.10 5.53
CA ILE A 303 7.98 2.70 4.36
C ILE A 303 7.06 2.35 3.18
N VAL A 304 5.96 1.64 3.44
CA VAL A 304 4.94 1.32 2.41
C VAL A 304 4.35 2.61 1.83
N LEU A 305 3.96 3.55 2.70
CA LEU A 305 3.41 4.83 2.28
C LEU A 305 4.43 5.68 1.52
N GLN A 306 5.69 5.73 1.98
CA GLN A 306 6.77 6.46 1.30
C GLN A 306 6.98 5.93 -0.12
N ALA A 307 7.06 4.61 -0.29
CA ALA A 307 7.16 3.97 -1.61
C ALA A 307 5.94 4.28 -2.50
N GLU A 308 4.72 4.23 -1.98
CA GLU A 308 3.52 4.62 -2.73
C GLU A 308 3.53 6.09 -3.16
N THR A 309 3.94 7.00 -2.28
CA THR A 309 3.99 8.43 -2.59
C THR A 309 5.05 8.73 -3.65
N GLU A 310 6.18 8.01 -3.63
CA GLU A 310 7.24 8.18 -4.63
C GLU A 310 6.84 7.62 -6.00
N VAL A 311 6.20 6.45 -6.06
CA VAL A 311 5.63 5.93 -7.32
C VAL A 311 4.64 6.95 -7.91
N LYS A 312 3.69 7.45 -7.11
CA LYS A 312 2.71 8.47 -7.54
C LYS A 312 3.39 9.76 -8.03
N ARG A 313 4.45 10.21 -7.34
CA ARG A 313 5.24 11.39 -7.72
C ARG A 313 5.97 11.18 -9.06
N LEU A 314 6.56 10.01 -9.27
CA LEU A 314 7.25 9.65 -10.50
C LEU A 314 6.28 9.46 -11.68
N ASP A 315 5.11 8.85 -11.47
CA ASP A 315 4.05 8.76 -12.47
C ASP A 315 3.53 10.15 -12.88
N GLN A 316 3.33 11.05 -11.90
CA GLN A 316 2.95 12.44 -12.18
C GLN A 316 4.05 13.20 -12.93
N LEU A 317 5.33 12.96 -12.59
CA LEU A 317 6.47 13.54 -13.31
C LEU A 317 6.58 13.01 -14.75
N LYS A 318 6.35 11.71 -14.96
CA LYS A 318 6.26 11.07 -16.28
C LYS A 318 5.14 11.70 -17.12
N ALA A 319 3.94 11.85 -16.58
CA ALA A 319 2.81 12.49 -17.28
C ALA A 319 3.11 13.96 -17.62
N SER A 320 3.73 14.70 -16.69
CA SER A 320 4.16 16.09 -16.90
C SER A 320 5.20 16.20 -18.03
N LYS A 321 6.21 15.32 -18.04
CA LYS A 321 7.22 15.26 -19.11
C LYS A 321 6.62 14.82 -20.45
N MET A 322 5.68 13.89 -20.44
CA MET A 322 4.97 13.46 -21.64
C MET A 322 4.18 14.63 -22.27
N LYS A 323 3.50 15.42 -21.44
CA LYS A 323 2.80 16.64 -21.85
C LYS A 323 3.75 17.71 -22.42
N GLU A 324 4.96 17.85 -21.86
CA GLU A 324 6.02 18.72 -22.40
C GLU A 324 6.48 18.25 -23.79
N PHE A 325 6.72 16.94 -23.99
CA PHE A 325 7.04 16.37 -25.29
C PHE A 325 5.92 16.57 -26.32
N PHE A 326 4.66 16.32 -25.92
CA PHE A 326 3.49 16.55 -26.76
C PHE A 326 3.39 18.00 -27.22
N PHE A 327 3.54 18.99 -26.30
CA PHE A 327 3.56 20.40 -26.68
C PHE A 327 4.72 20.75 -27.62
N LYS A 328 5.91 20.19 -27.41
CA LYS A 328 7.06 20.43 -28.30
C LYS A 328 6.78 19.93 -29.72
N LYS A 329 6.21 18.73 -29.83
CA LYS A 329 5.82 18.09 -31.10
C LYS A 329 4.69 18.85 -31.81
N GLN A 330 3.70 19.30 -31.04
CA GLN A 330 2.63 20.15 -31.54
C GLN A 330 3.17 21.50 -32.07
N ILE A 331 4.09 22.16 -31.36
CA ILE A 331 4.72 23.40 -31.82
C ILE A 331 5.55 23.16 -33.09
N GLU A 332 6.26 22.04 -33.18
CA GLU A 332 7.00 21.61 -34.39
C GLU A 332 6.05 21.47 -35.60
N LEU A 333 4.91 20.80 -35.43
CA LEU A 333 3.86 20.68 -36.44
C LEU A 333 3.27 22.05 -36.85
N GLU A 334 2.90 22.88 -35.87
CA GLU A 334 2.36 24.23 -36.11
C GLU A 334 3.36 25.13 -36.85
N GLU A 335 4.65 25.02 -36.55
CA GLU A 335 5.70 25.78 -37.23
C GLU A 335 5.89 25.30 -38.67
N ILE A 336 5.83 23.99 -38.93
CA ILE A 336 5.87 23.42 -40.29
C ILE A 336 4.64 23.89 -41.09
N CYS A 337 3.44 23.80 -40.54
CA CYS A 337 2.23 24.27 -41.20
C CYS A 337 2.29 25.78 -41.49
N SER A 338 2.68 26.58 -40.50
CA SER A 338 2.83 28.04 -40.66
C SER A 338 3.87 28.41 -41.72
N ARG A 339 5.04 27.74 -41.74
CA ARG A 339 6.10 27.96 -42.74
C ARG A 339 5.72 27.53 -44.16
N SER A 340 4.70 26.68 -44.31
CA SER A 340 4.23 26.15 -45.61
C SER A 340 2.82 26.61 -46.00
N HIS A 341 2.27 27.57 -45.25
CA HIS A 341 0.93 28.15 -45.43
C HIS A 341 -0.18 27.06 -45.50
N MET A 342 -0.03 26.03 -44.67
CA MET A 342 -1.00 24.95 -44.46
C MET A 342 -1.97 25.29 -43.31
N GLU A 343 -3.12 24.63 -43.30
CA GLU A 343 -4.08 24.67 -42.20
C GLU A 343 -3.43 24.19 -40.88
N ILE A 344 -3.69 24.92 -39.80
CA ILE A 344 -3.11 24.66 -38.47
C ILE A 344 -4.12 23.82 -37.67
N PRO A 345 -3.71 22.69 -37.03
CA PRO A 345 -4.61 21.86 -36.23
C PRO A 345 -5.35 22.65 -35.13
N SER A 346 -6.62 22.31 -34.85
CA SER A 346 -7.43 23.18 -34.01
C SER A 346 -7.06 23.09 -32.52
N ARG A 347 -7.03 24.26 -31.86
CA ARG A 347 -6.73 24.37 -30.43
C ARG A 347 -7.71 23.59 -29.53
N SER A 348 -8.95 23.36 -29.98
CA SER A 348 -9.95 22.59 -29.22
C SER A 348 -9.65 21.09 -29.20
N GLU A 349 -9.10 20.55 -30.29
CA GLU A 349 -8.66 19.14 -30.34
C GLU A 349 -7.44 18.92 -29.44
N MET A 350 -6.52 19.89 -29.42
CA MET A 350 -5.36 19.88 -28.52
C MET A 350 -5.76 19.81 -27.04
N GLU A 351 -6.72 20.64 -26.59
CA GLU A 351 -7.16 20.63 -25.18
C GLU A 351 -7.86 19.31 -24.78
N LYS A 352 -8.58 18.65 -25.70
CA LYS A 352 -9.16 17.31 -25.45
C LYS A 352 -8.07 16.27 -25.23
N ILE A 353 -7.06 16.24 -26.10
CA ILE A 353 -5.92 15.30 -25.99
C ILE A 353 -5.13 15.55 -24.69
N ILE A 354 -4.87 16.82 -24.35
CA ILE A 354 -4.17 17.17 -23.09
C ILE A 354 -4.93 16.65 -21.86
N ASN A 355 -6.26 16.70 -21.86
CA ASN A 355 -7.06 16.17 -20.75
C ASN A 355 -7.00 14.64 -20.66
N GLN A 356 -6.93 13.94 -21.80
CA GLN A 356 -6.75 12.48 -21.87
C GLN A 356 -5.35 12.03 -21.41
N ILE A 357 -4.30 12.83 -21.66
CA ILE A 357 -2.96 12.58 -21.10
C ILE A 357 -2.99 12.66 -19.56
N ASN A 358 -3.66 13.67 -18.99
CA ASN A 358 -3.70 13.86 -17.53
C ASN A 358 -4.59 12.82 -16.81
N SER A 359 -5.57 12.21 -17.49
CA SER A 359 -6.41 11.14 -16.95
C SER A 359 -5.79 9.74 -17.07
N GLY A 360 -4.71 9.58 -17.85
CA GLY A 360 -4.04 8.29 -18.07
C GLY A 360 -4.83 7.31 -18.94
N GLU A 361 -5.81 7.80 -19.71
CA GLU A 361 -6.74 6.98 -20.50
C GLU A 361 -6.16 6.53 -21.86
N ILE A 362 -5.05 7.14 -22.30
CA ILE A 362 -4.40 6.89 -23.60
C ILE A 362 -2.94 6.48 -23.38
N ASP A 363 -2.49 5.44 -24.10
CA ASP A 363 -1.06 5.12 -24.15
C ASP A 363 -0.28 6.27 -24.80
N HIS A 364 0.61 6.81 -23.98
CA HIS A 364 1.46 7.94 -24.32
C HIS A 364 2.42 7.64 -25.48
N ALA A 365 2.82 6.38 -25.66
CA ALA A 365 3.71 5.97 -26.76
C ALA A 365 2.99 6.05 -28.12
N ASP A 366 1.76 5.54 -28.19
CA ASP A 366 0.92 5.58 -29.40
C ASP A 366 0.57 7.02 -29.78
N LEU A 367 0.26 7.87 -28.80
CA LEU A 367 -0.04 9.28 -29.04
C LEU A 367 1.16 10.06 -29.60
N LEU A 368 2.36 9.86 -29.04
CA LEU A 368 3.57 10.47 -29.59
C LEU A 368 3.86 9.97 -31.01
N THR A 369 3.72 8.66 -31.24
CA THR A 369 3.91 8.05 -32.58
C THR A 369 2.94 8.66 -33.61
N SER A 370 1.66 8.80 -33.26
CA SER A 370 0.66 9.47 -34.11
C SER A 370 0.99 10.93 -34.39
N MET A 371 1.60 11.64 -33.44
CA MET A 371 2.05 13.02 -33.65
C MET A 371 3.31 13.09 -34.54
N ASP A 372 4.28 12.20 -34.36
CA ASP A 372 5.45 12.07 -35.24
C ASP A 372 5.05 11.71 -36.68
N GLU A 373 4.02 10.89 -36.86
CA GLU A 373 3.41 10.65 -38.17
C GLU A 373 2.73 11.90 -38.75
N GLN A 374 2.02 12.70 -37.94
CA GLN A 374 1.40 13.95 -38.40
C GLN A 374 2.47 14.96 -38.85
N ILE A 375 3.57 15.08 -38.09
CA ILE A 375 4.73 15.88 -38.46
C ILE A 375 5.33 15.37 -39.76
N SER A 376 5.59 14.06 -39.89
CA SER A 376 6.14 13.46 -41.10
C SER A 376 5.28 13.74 -42.34
N ARG A 377 3.95 13.64 -42.22
CA ARG A 377 3.00 14.00 -43.30
C ARG A 377 3.03 15.49 -43.62
N ALA A 378 3.14 16.36 -42.63
CA ALA A 378 3.25 17.81 -42.83
C ALA A 378 4.59 18.21 -43.46
N GLU A 379 5.69 17.57 -43.09
CA GLU A 379 7.01 17.76 -43.73
C GLU A 379 6.99 17.33 -45.20
N GLU A 380 6.36 16.19 -45.53
CA GLU A 380 6.19 15.75 -46.92
C GLU A 380 5.33 16.73 -47.73
N GLU A 381 4.19 17.18 -47.17
CA GLU A 381 3.34 18.15 -47.85
C GLU A 381 4.07 19.49 -48.03
N ALA A 382 4.76 19.99 -47.01
CA ALA A 382 5.58 21.21 -47.09
C ALA A 382 6.72 21.09 -48.12
N ALA A 383 7.42 19.95 -48.17
CA ALA A 383 8.45 19.67 -49.17
C ALA A 383 7.88 19.68 -50.59
N SER A 384 6.67 19.14 -50.79
CA SER A 384 5.98 19.17 -52.07
C SER A 384 5.54 20.59 -52.48
N ARG A 385 5.04 21.38 -51.51
CA ARG A 385 4.60 22.77 -51.70
C ARG A 385 5.76 23.71 -52.01
N LYS A 386 6.96 23.41 -51.52
CA LYS A 386 8.17 24.27 -51.61
C LYS A 386 8.40 24.90 -52.99
N VAL A 387 8.30 24.13 -54.07
CA VAL A 387 8.56 24.62 -55.44
C VAL A 387 7.50 25.62 -55.91
N ILE A 388 6.27 25.53 -55.40
CA ILE A 388 5.19 26.50 -55.63
C ILE A 388 5.41 27.71 -54.72
N MET A 389 5.69 27.51 -53.44
CA MET A 389 5.94 28.60 -52.47
C MET A 389 7.10 29.51 -52.89
N GLU A 390 8.23 28.94 -53.33
CA GLU A 390 9.36 29.70 -53.89
C GLU A 390 8.98 30.56 -55.13
N LYS A 391 7.86 30.27 -55.80
CA LYS A 391 7.30 31.04 -56.92
C LYS A 391 6.25 32.04 -56.45
N VAL A 392 5.42 31.69 -55.46
CA VAL A 392 4.51 32.60 -54.75
C VAL A 392 5.29 33.77 -54.15
N GLU A 393 6.36 33.51 -53.40
CA GLU A 393 7.24 34.55 -52.83
C GLU A 393 7.78 35.51 -53.91
N LYS A 394 8.26 34.95 -55.04
CA LYS A 394 8.77 35.74 -56.17
C LYS A 394 7.67 36.56 -56.84
N TRP A 395 6.43 36.06 -56.86
CA TRP A 395 5.26 36.77 -57.37
C TRP A 395 4.85 37.91 -56.42
N ILE A 396 4.73 37.65 -55.12
CA ILE A 396 4.43 38.68 -54.09
C ILE A 396 5.46 39.82 -54.15
N LEU A 397 6.76 39.50 -54.20
CA LEU A 397 7.83 40.51 -54.32
C LEU A 397 7.75 41.31 -55.63
N ALA A 398 7.30 40.70 -56.72
CA ALA A 398 7.09 41.41 -57.99
C ALA A 398 5.85 42.32 -57.93
N CYS A 399 4.76 41.88 -57.29
CA CYS A 399 3.57 42.70 -57.04
C CYS A 399 3.84 43.85 -56.05
N ASP A 400 4.75 43.69 -55.09
CA ASP A 400 5.20 44.80 -54.23
C ASP A 400 6.00 45.84 -55.01
N GLU A 401 6.87 45.42 -55.93
CA GLU A 401 7.57 46.36 -56.81
C GLU A 401 6.61 47.00 -57.85
N GLU A 402 5.56 46.29 -58.28
CA GLU A 402 4.47 46.86 -59.08
C GLU A 402 3.76 47.99 -58.31
N ARG A 403 3.30 47.71 -57.09
CA ARG A 403 2.67 48.71 -56.20
C ARG A 403 3.58 49.91 -55.97
N TRP A 404 4.88 49.67 -55.73
CA TRP A 404 5.87 50.74 -55.57
C TRP A 404 6.06 51.58 -56.85
N LEU A 405 6.08 50.94 -58.02
CA LEU A 405 6.19 51.62 -59.31
C LEU A 405 4.94 52.44 -59.66
N GLU A 406 3.75 51.95 -59.32
CA GLU A 406 2.49 52.68 -59.48
C GLU A 406 2.48 53.94 -58.63
N GLU A 407 2.83 53.84 -57.35
CA GLU A 407 2.95 54.98 -56.44
C GLU A 407 4.00 55.99 -56.95
N TYR A 408 5.19 55.52 -57.32
CA TYR A 408 6.25 56.35 -57.92
C TYR A 408 5.88 56.92 -59.31
N SER A 409 4.81 56.43 -59.94
CA SER A 409 4.29 56.98 -61.20
C SER A 409 3.12 57.95 -61.01
N ARG A 410 2.54 58.00 -59.81
CA ARG A 410 1.55 59.00 -59.37
C ARG A 410 2.18 60.23 -58.70
N ASP A 411 3.39 60.10 -58.17
CA ASP A 411 4.15 61.21 -57.57
C ASP A 411 4.48 62.32 -58.60
N GLU A 412 3.86 63.49 -58.44
CA GLU A 412 4.13 64.68 -59.28
C GLU A 412 5.57 65.20 -59.10
N ASN A 413 6.20 64.96 -57.94
CA ASN A 413 7.56 65.39 -57.64
C ASN A 413 8.64 64.39 -58.10
N ARG A 414 8.25 63.35 -58.86
CA ARG A 414 9.09 62.27 -59.40
C ARG A 414 10.39 62.74 -60.07
N TYR A 415 10.34 63.87 -60.77
CA TYR A 415 11.47 64.47 -61.50
C TYR A 415 12.10 65.68 -60.80
N SER A 416 11.72 65.99 -59.55
CA SER A 416 12.38 67.01 -58.74
C SER A 416 13.88 66.71 -58.63
N VAL A 417 14.71 67.77 -58.61
CA VAL A 417 16.20 67.69 -58.58
C VAL A 417 16.70 67.32 -57.18
N SER A 418 16.17 66.23 -56.65
CA SER A 418 16.44 65.69 -55.32
C SER A 418 17.60 64.69 -55.39
N ARG A 419 18.46 64.67 -54.36
CA ARG A 419 19.68 63.84 -54.24
C ARG A 419 19.37 62.34 -54.12
N GLY A 420 18.86 61.75 -55.20
CA GLY A 420 18.34 60.38 -55.25
C GLY A 420 17.57 60.04 -56.53
N ALA A 421 17.09 61.02 -57.29
CA ALA A 421 16.21 60.82 -58.45
C ALA A 421 16.73 59.78 -59.46
N HIS A 422 18.02 59.83 -59.84
CA HIS A 422 18.64 58.85 -60.74
C HIS A 422 18.65 57.41 -60.20
N LYS A 423 18.76 57.21 -58.87
CA LYS A 423 18.66 55.88 -58.26
C LYS A 423 17.22 55.36 -58.30
N ASN A 424 16.25 56.22 -58.02
CA ASN A 424 14.82 55.87 -58.08
C ASN A 424 14.37 55.61 -59.52
N LEU A 425 14.85 56.38 -60.50
CA LEU A 425 14.62 56.13 -61.92
C LEU A 425 15.21 54.77 -62.35
N LYS A 426 16.45 54.46 -61.95
CA LYS A 426 17.07 53.15 -62.22
C LYS A 426 16.34 51.99 -61.52
N ARG A 427 15.73 52.22 -60.35
CA ARG A 427 14.82 51.26 -59.71
C ARG A 427 13.53 51.13 -60.51
N ALA A 428 12.92 52.23 -60.96
CA ALA A 428 11.68 52.22 -61.75
C ALA A 428 11.83 51.49 -63.10
N GLU A 429 12.96 51.61 -63.80
CA GLU A 429 13.18 50.80 -65.01
C GLU A 429 13.36 49.31 -64.69
N ARG A 430 14.02 48.97 -63.57
CA ARG A 430 14.10 47.57 -63.09
C ARG A 430 12.72 47.05 -62.70
N ALA A 431 11.92 47.85 -62.01
CA ALA A 431 10.54 47.56 -61.64
C ALA A 431 9.71 47.27 -62.88
N ARG A 432 9.72 48.13 -63.91
CA ARG A 432 9.03 47.90 -65.19
C ARG A 432 9.43 46.56 -65.83
N VAL A 433 10.72 46.24 -65.85
CA VAL A 433 11.21 44.96 -66.38
C VAL A 433 10.76 43.75 -65.55
N MET A 434 10.49 43.92 -64.25
CA MET A 434 9.92 42.86 -63.41
C MET A 434 8.40 42.78 -63.55
N VAL A 435 7.68 43.91 -63.60
CA VAL A 435 6.23 43.99 -63.85
C VAL A 435 5.86 43.35 -65.17
N ASN A 436 6.59 43.64 -66.25
CA ASN A 436 6.41 43.00 -67.56
C ASN A 436 6.63 41.47 -67.55
N LYS A 437 7.20 40.90 -66.47
CA LYS A 437 7.38 39.45 -66.29
C LYS A 437 6.36 38.83 -65.34
N ILE A 438 5.51 39.63 -64.68
CA ILE A 438 4.49 39.11 -63.76
C ILE A 438 3.49 38.19 -64.48
N PRO A 439 2.93 38.53 -65.66
CA PRO A 439 1.97 37.64 -66.33
C PRO A 439 2.54 36.24 -66.59
N ALA A 440 3.76 36.17 -67.13
CA ALA A 440 4.46 34.89 -67.37
C ALA A 440 4.80 34.12 -66.07
N LEU A 441 4.96 34.81 -64.94
CA LEU A 441 5.14 34.19 -63.63
C LEU A 441 3.81 33.67 -63.06
N VAL A 442 2.71 34.40 -63.26
CA VAL A 442 1.35 33.99 -62.87
C VAL A 442 0.90 32.77 -63.69
N ASP A 443 1.08 32.77 -65.01
CA ASP A 443 0.75 31.62 -65.87
C ASP A 443 1.55 30.36 -65.46
N LEU A 444 2.85 30.52 -65.17
CA LEU A 444 3.70 29.44 -64.67
C LEU A 444 3.25 28.94 -63.28
N LEU A 445 2.77 29.84 -62.43
CA LEU A 445 2.28 29.49 -61.10
C LEU A 445 0.95 28.75 -61.19
N ILE A 446 -0.02 29.23 -61.98
CA ILE A 446 -1.29 28.54 -62.27
C ILE A 446 -1.03 27.14 -62.83
N SER A 447 -0.12 26.99 -63.79
CA SER A 447 0.28 25.68 -64.33
C SER A 447 0.84 24.74 -63.26
N LYS A 448 1.78 25.23 -62.42
CA LYS A 448 2.37 24.40 -61.35
C LYS A 448 1.37 24.03 -60.27
N THR A 449 0.47 24.95 -59.90
CA THR A 449 -0.57 24.71 -58.90
C THR A 449 -1.56 23.67 -59.39
N ARG A 450 -2.10 23.80 -60.62
CA ARG A 450 -3.00 22.79 -61.20
C ARG A 450 -2.37 21.40 -61.24
N ASN A 451 -1.13 21.29 -61.72
CA ASN A 451 -0.43 19.99 -61.74
C ASN A 451 -0.33 19.38 -60.33
N TRP A 452 -0.03 20.17 -59.30
CA TRP A 452 0.03 19.68 -57.91
C TRP A 452 -1.36 19.28 -57.37
N GLU A 453 -2.40 20.04 -57.69
CA GLU A 453 -3.79 19.73 -57.30
C GLU A 453 -4.30 18.47 -58.00
N GLU A 454 -3.96 18.25 -59.27
CA GLU A 454 -4.27 17.03 -60.03
C GLU A 454 -3.50 15.80 -59.48
N GLU A 455 -2.20 15.95 -59.20
CA GLU A 455 -1.36 14.89 -58.62
C GLU A 455 -1.85 14.44 -57.23
N ARG A 456 -2.23 15.39 -56.35
CA ARG A 456 -2.62 15.10 -54.96
C ARG A 456 -4.12 15.03 -54.71
N LYS A 457 -4.96 15.41 -55.69
CA LYS A 457 -6.43 15.48 -55.58
C LYS A 457 -6.90 16.35 -54.39
N LYS A 458 -6.13 17.40 -54.08
CA LYS A 458 -6.33 18.32 -52.95
C LYS A 458 -6.15 19.75 -53.46
N VAL A 459 -7.00 20.68 -53.03
CA VAL A 459 -6.89 22.11 -53.37
C VAL A 459 -5.64 22.70 -52.70
N PHE A 460 -4.89 23.52 -53.43
CA PHE A 460 -3.74 24.25 -52.89
C PHE A 460 -4.24 25.49 -52.13
N LEU A 461 -4.30 25.37 -50.81
CA LEU A 461 -4.58 26.48 -49.90
C LEU A 461 -3.29 27.22 -49.53
N TYR A 462 -3.33 28.54 -49.59
CA TYR A 462 -2.36 29.49 -49.05
C TYR A 462 -3.11 30.34 -48.01
N ASP A 463 -2.73 30.26 -46.74
CA ASP A 463 -3.41 30.95 -45.62
C ASP A 463 -4.94 30.77 -45.67
N GLU A 464 -5.39 29.51 -45.76
CA GLU A 464 -6.80 29.08 -45.87
C GLU A 464 -7.53 29.48 -47.17
N VAL A 465 -6.89 30.24 -48.08
CA VAL A 465 -7.48 30.68 -49.37
C VAL A 465 -6.92 29.86 -50.54
N PRO A 466 -7.76 29.40 -51.50
CA PRO A 466 -7.26 28.73 -52.71
C PRO A 466 -6.33 29.63 -53.54
N LEU A 467 -5.09 29.18 -53.77
CA LEU A 467 -4.08 29.97 -54.48
C LEU A 467 -4.49 30.33 -55.92
N LEU A 468 -5.22 29.45 -56.60
CA LEU A 468 -5.75 29.75 -57.94
C LEU A 468 -6.72 30.94 -57.93
N ALA A 469 -7.59 31.05 -56.91
CA ALA A 469 -8.54 32.15 -56.78
C ALA A 469 -7.80 33.50 -56.58
N MET A 470 -6.74 33.52 -55.75
CA MET A 470 -5.91 34.72 -55.57
C MET A 470 -5.23 35.18 -56.87
N LEU A 471 -4.80 34.24 -57.72
CA LEU A 471 -4.16 34.55 -59.00
C LEU A 471 -5.15 34.98 -60.07
N GLU A 472 -6.37 34.43 -60.05
CA GLU A 472 -7.47 34.88 -60.90
C GLU A 472 -7.94 36.29 -60.50
N GLU A 473 -8.06 36.60 -59.20
CA GLU A 473 -8.35 37.95 -58.71
C GLU A 473 -7.28 38.96 -59.15
N TYR A 474 -5.99 38.61 -59.01
CA TYR A 474 -4.90 39.45 -59.52
C TYR A 474 -4.99 39.67 -61.05
N ASN A 475 -5.28 38.63 -61.83
CA ASN A 475 -5.43 38.75 -63.28
C ASN A 475 -6.63 39.64 -63.67
N MET A 476 -7.72 39.62 -62.91
CA MET A 476 -8.86 40.51 -63.12
C MET A 476 -8.52 41.97 -62.78
N LEU A 477 -7.86 42.22 -61.64
CA LEU A 477 -7.40 43.56 -61.25
C LEU A 477 -6.38 44.14 -62.25
N SER A 478 -5.47 43.32 -62.78
CA SER A 478 -4.51 43.75 -63.80
C SER A 478 -5.18 44.12 -65.12
N LYS A 479 -6.22 43.38 -65.55
CA LYS A 479 -7.04 43.75 -66.71
C LYS A 479 -7.81 45.05 -66.49
N GLU A 480 -8.47 45.20 -65.34
CA GLU A 480 -9.20 46.43 -64.99
C GLU A 480 -8.27 47.66 -65.01
N LYS A 481 -7.06 47.54 -64.45
CA LYS A 481 -6.03 48.58 -64.51
C LYS A 481 -5.55 48.90 -65.92
N GLU A 482 -5.45 47.90 -66.81
CA GLU A 482 -5.07 48.13 -68.21
C GLU A 482 -6.21 48.79 -69.00
N GLU A 483 -7.46 48.37 -68.78
CA GLU A 483 -8.67 49.00 -69.32
C GLU A 483 -8.88 50.42 -68.78
N GLU A 484 -8.56 50.71 -67.52
CA GLU A 484 -8.56 52.07 -66.97
C GLU A 484 -7.48 52.93 -67.64
N LYS A 485 -6.23 52.44 -67.75
CA LYS A 485 -5.15 53.12 -68.49
C LYS A 485 -5.52 53.35 -69.96
N GLN A 486 -6.27 52.44 -70.58
CA GLN A 486 -6.77 52.59 -71.95
C GLN A 486 -7.90 53.63 -72.04
N ARG A 487 -8.88 53.60 -71.13
CA ARG A 487 -9.93 54.62 -71.00
C ARG A 487 -9.35 56.01 -70.76
N GLU A 488 -8.33 56.15 -69.91
CA GLU A 488 -7.59 57.40 -69.75
C GLU A 488 -6.92 57.87 -71.04
N ARG A 489 -6.26 56.97 -71.79
CA ARG A 489 -5.64 57.30 -73.08
C ARG A 489 -6.68 57.73 -74.11
N GLU A 490 -7.86 57.12 -74.10
CA GLU A 490 -8.97 57.45 -74.99
C GLU A 490 -9.65 58.76 -74.59
N GLN A 491 -9.83 59.04 -73.29
CA GLN A 491 -10.26 60.35 -72.79
C GLN A 491 -9.25 61.46 -73.13
N LYS A 492 -7.94 61.22 -72.95
CA LYS A 492 -6.87 62.15 -73.33
C LYS A 492 -6.88 62.40 -74.86
N LYS A 493 -7.13 61.37 -75.68
CA LYS A 493 -7.34 61.51 -77.14
C LYS A 493 -8.63 62.25 -77.50
N ALA A 494 -9.72 62.04 -76.74
CA ALA A 494 -11.00 62.72 -76.97
C ALA A 494 -10.94 64.22 -76.60
N GLN A 495 -10.34 64.56 -75.45
CA GLN A 495 -10.06 65.95 -75.06
C GLN A 495 -9.16 66.65 -76.08
N SER A 496 -8.12 65.96 -76.58
CA SER A 496 -7.28 66.46 -77.68
C SER A 496 -8.07 66.76 -78.97
N LYS A 497 -9.07 65.93 -79.32
CA LYS A 497 -9.93 66.19 -80.49
C LYS A 497 -10.87 67.39 -80.28
N VAL A 498 -11.42 67.58 -79.08
CA VAL A 498 -12.31 68.73 -78.78
C VAL A 498 -11.58 70.07 -78.87
N VAL A 499 -10.29 70.12 -78.52
CA VAL A 499 -9.45 71.34 -78.66
C VAL A 499 -9.17 71.70 -80.14
N THR A 500 -9.44 70.80 -81.10
CA THR A 500 -9.10 71.01 -82.53
C THR A 500 -10.27 71.56 -83.38
N GLN A 501 -11.36 72.04 -82.77
CA GLN A 501 -12.53 72.60 -83.50
C GLN A 501 -12.70 74.13 -83.42
N HIS A 502 -11.70 74.88 -82.93
CA HIS A 502 -11.68 76.34 -83.03
C HIS A 502 -10.42 76.82 -83.76
N GLU A 503 -10.50 76.92 -85.09
CA GLU A 503 -9.49 77.58 -85.95
C GLU A 503 -9.55 79.12 -85.75
N SER A 504 -8.43 79.82 -85.49
CA SER A 504 -7.45 80.40 -86.45
C SER A 504 -7.87 81.81 -86.97
N PRO A 505 -6.98 82.80 -87.31
CA PRO A 505 -5.56 82.67 -87.67
C PRO A 505 -4.56 83.76 -87.12
N PHE A 506 -3.32 83.76 -87.69
CA PHE A 506 -2.08 84.54 -87.40
C PHE A 506 -1.24 83.99 -86.22
N GLY A 507 0.08 83.76 -86.22
CA GLY A 507 1.21 83.85 -87.18
C GLY A 507 2.54 83.67 -86.38
N MET A 508 3.74 83.34 -86.89
CA MET A 508 4.23 83.07 -88.26
C MET A 508 5.27 81.92 -88.27
N ARG A 509 6.56 82.16 -88.60
CA ARG A 509 7.71 81.21 -88.64
C ARG A 509 9.03 82.01 -88.57
N PRO A 510 10.20 81.39 -88.29
CA PRO A 510 11.01 80.70 -89.32
C PRO A 510 11.60 79.34 -88.83
N GLY A 511 12.21 78.49 -89.67
CA GLY A 511 12.32 78.54 -91.14
C GLY A 511 13.31 77.53 -91.77
N THR A 512 14.39 77.16 -91.08
CA THR A 512 15.62 76.60 -91.69
C THR A 512 15.81 75.07 -91.55
N SER A 513 16.89 74.52 -92.12
CA SER A 513 16.82 73.78 -93.40
C SER A 513 18.17 73.19 -93.89
N SER A 514 18.29 71.86 -94.07
CA SER A 514 19.17 71.27 -95.12
C SER A 514 18.83 69.79 -95.42
N HIS A 515 18.72 69.44 -96.70
CA HIS A 515 18.51 68.08 -97.22
C HIS A 515 19.84 67.41 -97.61
N ARG A 516 19.93 66.08 -97.45
CA ARG A 516 20.02 65.14 -98.60
C ARG A 516 20.02 63.66 -98.19
N PHE A 517 19.25 62.86 -98.93
CA PHE A 517 19.41 61.41 -99.07
C PHE A 517 20.31 61.12 -100.28
N PHE A 518 21.17 60.09 -100.24
CA PHE A 518 20.94 58.82 -100.94
C PHE A 518 22.12 57.82 -100.79
N ASP A 519 21.79 56.54 -100.98
CA ASP A 519 22.62 55.31 -101.04
C ASP A 519 24.00 55.44 -101.75
N LYS A 520 25.00 54.56 -101.54
CA LYS A 520 24.90 53.11 -101.79
C LYS A 520 26.13 52.27 -101.34
N SER A 521 25.84 51.01 -100.97
CA SER A 521 26.68 49.83 -100.63
C SER A 521 28.16 49.75 -101.07
N SER A 522 29.00 49.07 -100.27
CA SER A 522 29.51 47.70 -100.61
C SER A 522 30.49 47.09 -99.58
N ASN A 523 30.04 46.01 -98.92
CA ASN A 523 30.70 44.71 -98.65
C ASN A 523 32.20 44.53 -98.23
N GLY A 524 32.42 43.63 -97.26
CA GLY A 524 33.71 42.97 -96.91
C GLY A 524 34.52 43.64 -95.79
N GLY A 525 35.24 42.94 -94.90
CA GLY A 525 35.35 41.49 -94.65
C GLY A 525 36.63 41.12 -93.85
N PHE A 526 36.47 40.32 -92.78
CA PHE A 526 37.49 39.51 -92.06
C PHE A 526 38.65 40.15 -91.21
N SER A 527 38.66 39.70 -89.94
CA SER A 527 39.79 39.19 -89.11
C SER A 527 40.97 40.06 -88.61
N ASN A 528 41.19 39.98 -87.28
CA ASN A 528 42.49 39.82 -86.54
C ASN A 528 43.56 40.95 -86.64
N ALA A 529 44.38 41.28 -85.62
CA ALA A 529 44.53 40.81 -84.23
C ALA A 529 45.25 41.86 -83.32
N THR A 530 45.36 41.50 -82.03
CA THR A 530 46.31 41.86 -80.93
C THR A 530 47.78 42.16 -81.35
N PRO A 531 48.76 42.58 -80.49
CA PRO A 531 48.95 42.32 -79.03
C PRO A 531 49.46 43.57 -78.22
N LEU A 532 49.91 43.58 -76.94
CA LEU A 532 50.92 42.75 -76.24
C LEU A 532 50.83 42.83 -74.70
N ASN A 533 51.06 41.68 -74.05
CA ASN A 533 51.42 41.56 -72.64
C ASN A 533 52.93 41.77 -72.42
N ARG A 534 53.36 42.01 -71.18
CA ARG A 534 54.67 41.49 -70.70
C ARG A 534 54.54 40.92 -69.29
N ARG A 535 55.07 39.72 -69.10
CA ARG A 535 54.98 38.84 -67.91
C ARG A 535 56.38 38.26 -67.66
N LEU A 536 56.81 38.14 -66.41
CA LEU A 536 57.84 37.18 -65.98
C LEU A 536 57.56 36.66 -64.56
N SER A 537 58.26 35.60 -64.15
CA SER A 537 57.95 34.73 -62.99
C SER A 537 59.21 34.44 -62.14
N MET A 538 59.11 33.49 -61.19
CA MET A 538 60.12 33.04 -60.19
C MET A 538 60.17 33.89 -58.89
N GLY A 539 60.41 33.36 -57.68
CA GLY A 539 60.46 31.96 -57.21
C GLY A 539 61.24 31.75 -55.89
N ILE A 540 60.68 30.96 -54.94
CA ILE A 540 61.37 30.10 -53.93
C ILE A 540 62.02 30.73 -52.64
N GLN A 541 61.84 30.03 -51.49
CA GLN A 541 62.53 30.11 -50.15
C GLN A 541 62.28 31.37 -49.25
N GLN A 542 62.29 31.35 -47.89
CA GLN A 542 62.42 30.30 -46.83
C GLN A 542 61.92 30.85 -45.44
N MET A 543 61.62 29.97 -44.45
CA MET A 543 61.53 30.14 -42.96
C MET A 543 60.92 31.43 -42.33
N GLY A 544 59.96 31.40 -41.40
CA GLY A 544 60.06 30.93 -39.99
C GLY A 544 60.40 32.11 -39.04
N SER A 545 59.90 32.29 -37.80
CA SER A 545 59.05 31.50 -36.88
C SER A 545 58.59 32.41 -35.71
N ASN A 546 57.62 31.97 -34.89
CA ASN A 546 57.38 32.37 -33.47
C ASN A 546 56.92 33.83 -33.16
N SER A 547 56.28 34.18 -32.02
CA SER A 547 55.44 33.47 -31.02
C SER A 547 54.97 34.47 -29.92
N ILE A 548 54.02 34.09 -29.04
CA ILE A 548 53.73 34.69 -27.69
C ILE A 548 53.07 36.10 -27.74
N SER A 549 51.76 36.28 -27.47
CA SER A 549 51.03 36.28 -26.17
C SER A 549 51.40 37.46 -25.23
N SER A 550 50.53 38.08 -24.42
CA SER A 550 49.17 37.72 -23.96
C SER A 550 48.43 38.93 -23.33
N ARG A 551 47.16 38.70 -22.92
CA ARG A 551 46.40 39.39 -21.84
C ARG A 551 46.03 40.88 -21.97
N THR A 552 44.72 41.12 -22.05
CA THR A 552 44.00 41.88 -20.98
C THR A 552 42.58 41.35 -20.82
N GLU A 553 42.18 41.02 -19.58
CA GLU A 553 40.78 40.84 -19.19
C GLU A 553 40.30 42.12 -18.48
N SER A 554 39.09 42.60 -18.75
CA SER A 554 38.19 43.20 -17.73
C SER A 554 36.84 43.66 -18.30
N ILE A 555 35.81 42.85 -18.02
CA ILE A 555 34.40 43.19 -17.74
C ILE A 555 34.17 44.69 -17.44
N SER A 556 33.21 45.41 -18.07
CA SER A 556 31.83 45.55 -17.54
C SER A 556 30.92 46.59 -18.28
N PHE A 557 29.63 46.56 -17.91
CA PHE A 557 28.59 47.61 -18.04
C PHE A 557 27.85 47.90 -19.38
N VAL A 558 26.78 47.13 -19.58
CA VAL A 558 25.36 47.59 -19.60
C VAL A 558 25.07 49.02 -20.13
N LYS A 559 24.39 49.10 -21.29
CA LYS A 559 23.33 50.11 -21.53
C LYS A 559 22.25 49.66 -22.52
N GLY A 560 21.52 48.60 -22.18
CA GLY A 560 20.37 48.11 -22.95
C GLY A 560 19.10 48.94 -22.72
N GLY A 561 18.91 50.02 -23.49
CA GLY A 561 17.66 50.79 -23.48
C GLY A 561 16.52 50.05 -24.19
N ARG A 562 15.41 49.77 -23.49
CA ARG A 562 14.20 49.14 -24.06
C ARG A 562 13.22 50.17 -24.64
N LYS A 563 12.44 49.70 -25.63
CA LYS A 563 11.17 50.20 -26.23
C LYS A 563 11.30 50.81 -27.64
N PRO A 564 10.29 50.62 -28.51
CA PRO A 564 9.65 49.33 -28.81
C PRO A 564 9.61 49.06 -30.32
N HIS A 565 9.71 47.80 -30.75
CA HIS A 565 9.50 47.44 -32.15
C HIS A 565 7.99 47.41 -32.45
N GLY A 566 7.51 48.42 -33.19
CA GLY A 566 6.11 48.51 -33.57
C GLY A 566 5.75 47.48 -34.65
N GLN A 567 5.03 46.43 -34.28
CA GLN A 567 4.34 45.57 -35.24
C GLN A 567 3.35 46.42 -36.05
N ARG A 568 3.63 46.66 -37.33
CA ARG A 568 2.63 47.17 -38.27
C ARG A 568 1.64 46.05 -38.57
N LYS A 569 0.51 46.06 -37.87
CA LYS A 569 -0.65 45.26 -38.23
C LYS A 569 -1.15 45.72 -39.60
N TYR A 570 -1.26 44.82 -40.57
CA TYR A 570 -2.07 45.07 -41.76
C TYR A 570 -3.53 44.96 -41.37
N THR A 571 -4.23 46.09 -41.32
CA THR A 571 -5.68 46.13 -41.10
C THR A 571 -6.39 45.80 -42.41
N GLN A 572 -6.86 44.56 -42.55
CA GLN A 572 -7.74 44.16 -43.64
C GLN A 572 -9.09 44.88 -43.48
N LYS A 573 -9.42 45.72 -44.46
CA LYS A 573 -10.62 46.56 -44.42
C LYS A 573 -11.78 45.82 -45.11
N GLY A 574 -12.47 44.96 -44.34
CA GLY A 574 -13.62 44.21 -44.82
C GLY A 574 -14.80 45.11 -45.20
N PHE A 575 -15.48 44.77 -46.30
CA PHE A 575 -16.72 45.42 -46.72
C PHE A 575 -17.88 45.02 -45.80
N SER A 576 -18.70 46.00 -45.41
CA SER A 576 -19.89 45.80 -44.59
C SER A 576 -21.14 45.71 -45.47
N TYR A 577 -21.99 44.71 -45.21
CA TYR A 577 -23.35 44.66 -45.75
C TYR A 577 -24.36 44.95 -44.64
N HIS A 578 -25.21 45.95 -44.87
CA HIS A 578 -26.36 46.27 -44.02
C HIS A 578 -27.51 45.30 -44.28
N LEU A 579 -28.23 44.93 -43.21
CA LEU A 579 -29.64 44.55 -43.29
C LEU A 579 -30.39 45.24 -42.13
N ARG A 580 -31.46 45.99 -42.44
CA ARG A 580 -32.39 46.59 -41.47
C ARG A 580 -33.29 45.49 -40.89
N GLU A 581 -33.44 45.42 -39.57
CA GLU A 581 -34.54 46.03 -38.79
C GLU A 581 -35.94 45.62 -39.27
N ASP A 582 -36.67 44.94 -38.37
CA ASP A 582 -38.05 45.31 -38.09
C ASP A 582 -38.33 45.15 -36.59
N THR A 583 -39.15 46.06 -36.05
CA THR A 583 -39.37 46.25 -34.61
C THR A 583 -40.77 45.83 -34.16
N VAL A 584 -40.91 45.16 -33.01
CA VAL A 584 -42.03 45.42 -32.07
C VAL A 584 -41.52 45.32 -30.62
N SER A 585 -42.10 46.12 -29.73
CA SER A 585 -41.68 46.36 -28.34
C SER A 585 -42.76 45.88 -27.32
N VAL A 586 -42.57 46.24 -26.04
CA VAL A 586 -43.56 46.28 -24.92
C VAL A 586 -43.67 44.99 -24.07
N VAL A 587 -43.60 44.98 -22.72
CA VAL A 587 -42.96 45.87 -21.70
C VAL A 587 -43.06 45.23 -20.29
N SER A 588 -42.22 45.69 -19.33
CA SER A 588 -42.37 45.58 -17.85
C SER A 588 -42.14 44.24 -17.13
N SER A 589 -41.81 44.21 -15.82
CA SER A 589 -41.09 45.15 -14.90
C SER A 589 -41.03 44.52 -13.48
N PHE A 590 -40.23 45.11 -12.58
CA PHE A 590 -40.07 44.78 -11.14
C PHE A 590 -39.42 43.42 -10.81
N SER A 591 -38.70 43.18 -9.71
CA SER A 591 -37.94 43.94 -8.69
C SER A 591 -37.70 42.90 -7.57
N GLY A 592 -36.49 42.77 -7.02
CA GLY A 592 -36.27 42.00 -5.77
C GLY A 592 -36.48 42.88 -4.53
N PRO A 593 -35.91 42.53 -3.36
CA PRO A 593 -35.47 41.22 -2.86
C PRO A 593 -36.13 40.89 -1.49
N PHE A 594 -35.68 39.83 -0.78
CA PHE A 594 -35.37 39.75 0.68
C PHE A 594 -35.56 38.35 1.29
N SER A 595 -34.56 37.94 2.09
CA SER A 595 -34.66 36.92 3.15
C SER A 595 -35.42 37.48 4.38
N PRO A 596 -35.87 36.64 5.33
CA PRO A 596 -34.95 36.14 6.37
C PRO A 596 -34.50 34.69 6.20
#